data_AF-A0A5Q0BPT2-F1
#
_entry.id   AF-A0A5Q0BPT2-F1
#
_cell.length_a   1.000
_cell.length_b   1.000
_cell.length_c   1.000
_cell.angle_alpha   90.00
_cell.angle_beta   90.00
_cell.angle_gamma   90.00
#
_symmetry.space_group_name_H-M   'P 1'
#
loop_
_entity.id
_entity.type
_entity.pdbx_description
1 polymer ?
#
loop_
_entity_poly.entity_id
_entity_poly.type
_entity_poly.pdbx_seq_one_letter_code
_entity_poly.pdbx_strand_id
1 'polypeptide(L)'
;MLKQVFDREQLSKALTSSDVWQWDLLSVYGDVETAVDHTVQYWKSYNNALSSLETRTVKSKPVFIAANMEDYFAIKLLDRFVRRIYKVRQSDRNRIVRQLITLLKDAGNYHVLRLDVKDCYESIRFEYLINRFEDDMILAPECIKLLNGIYSDLSSNHDMHGLPRGLSISPTLAELYLESLDNKVASYPDVIYSARYVDDVIILTPAGKESGVQTYVEGLMNEMGISLNINPGKYYSKPSNSAEFDYLGYAIKVAPENNKPNKVTLKISRSKLNKIKSRIAISFCDHKKKNNISLLKRRLEYLCMLKIVRKGKNGDLLAGIAHNYQYVTDGFECLKSLDAFLCQQLANPRFGLNQQEKDKIKKISMYGNARKRNIGKFSKKQTAQIMQVWQNV
;
A
#
# COMPACT_ATOMS: atom_id res chain seq x y z
N MET A 1 5.84 20.09 23.73
CA MET A 1 4.77 19.08 23.48
C MET A 1 4.16 19.35 22.10
N LEU A 2 3.75 18.33 21.34
CA LEU A 2 3.05 18.56 20.07
C LEU A 2 1.71 19.24 20.37
N LYS A 3 1.37 20.33 19.65
CA LYS A 3 0.05 20.99 19.76
C LYS A 3 -1.01 20.09 19.12
N GLN A 4 -1.87 19.50 19.94
CA GLN A 4 -2.93 18.54 19.56
C GLN A 4 -4.30 19.23 19.50
N VAL A 5 -4.41 20.26 18.64
CA VAL A 5 -5.58 21.12 18.62
C VAL A 5 -6.14 21.18 17.20
N PHE A 6 -7.46 21.14 17.08
CA PHE A 6 -8.19 21.20 15.81
C PHE A 6 -8.39 22.66 15.40
N ASP A 7 -7.32 23.28 14.91
CA ASP A 7 -7.29 24.70 14.53
C ASP A 7 -6.72 24.94 13.13
N ARG A 8 -6.80 26.21 12.70
CA ARG A 8 -6.30 26.68 11.40
C ARG A 8 -4.84 26.29 11.19
N GLU A 9 -4.00 26.52 12.19
CA GLU A 9 -2.56 26.27 12.09
C GLU A 9 -2.24 24.79 11.84
N GLN A 10 -2.92 23.88 12.56
CA GLN A 10 -2.70 22.44 12.38
C GLN A 10 -3.27 21.96 11.04
N LEU A 11 -4.47 22.41 10.66
CA LEU A 11 -5.11 22.04 9.40
C LEU A 11 -4.28 22.50 8.20
N SER A 12 -3.87 23.77 8.15
CA SER A 12 -3.05 24.30 7.05
C SER A 12 -1.73 23.52 6.88
N LYS A 13 -1.12 23.05 7.97
CA LYS A 13 0.10 22.22 7.91
C LYS A 13 -0.16 20.78 7.47
N ALA A 14 -1.38 20.28 7.58
CA ALA A 14 -1.76 18.92 7.17
C ALA A 14 -2.34 18.86 5.75
N LEU A 15 -2.81 20.00 5.24
CA LEU A 15 -3.42 20.14 3.92
C LEU A 15 -2.38 19.89 2.83
N THR A 16 -2.80 19.14 1.81
CA THR A 16 -1.98 18.79 0.66
C THR A 16 -2.67 19.26 -0.61
N SER A 17 -1.90 19.46 -1.67
CA SER A 17 -2.46 19.80 -2.99
C SER A 17 -3.37 18.71 -3.56
N SER A 18 -3.42 17.52 -2.98
CA SER A 18 -4.37 16.47 -3.40
C SER A 18 -5.73 16.67 -2.73
N ASP A 19 -5.75 17.18 -1.50
CA ASP A 19 -6.99 17.48 -0.78
C ASP A 19 -7.71 18.66 -1.45
N VAL A 20 -6.96 19.69 -1.86
CA VAL A 20 -7.49 20.85 -2.61
C VAL A 20 -8.28 20.40 -3.84
N TRP A 21 -7.78 19.38 -4.54
CA TRP A 21 -8.43 18.84 -5.73
C TRP A 21 -9.56 17.87 -5.40
N GLN A 22 -9.38 17.02 -4.38
CA GLN A 22 -10.37 16.01 -3.99
C GLN A 22 -11.69 16.65 -3.55
N TRP A 23 -11.61 17.76 -2.82
CA TRP A 23 -12.76 18.48 -2.27
C TRP A 23 -13.09 19.77 -3.02
N ASP A 24 -12.47 19.96 -4.19
CA ASP A 24 -12.65 21.12 -5.09
C ASP A 24 -12.65 22.48 -4.36
N LEU A 25 -11.72 22.65 -3.41
CA LEU A 25 -11.77 23.75 -2.43
C LEU A 25 -11.82 25.14 -3.08
N LEU A 26 -11.13 25.32 -4.20
CA LEU A 26 -11.07 26.61 -4.89
C LEU A 26 -12.40 26.97 -5.57
N SER A 27 -13.12 25.97 -6.09
CA SER A 27 -14.40 26.17 -6.76
C SER A 27 -15.51 26.42 -5.74
N VAL A 28 -15.51 25.64 -4.66
CA VAL A 28 -16.56 25.66 -3.64
C VAL A 28 -16.42 26.84 -2.68
N TYR A 29 -15.19 27.17 -2.26
CA TYR A 29 -14.93 28.17 -1.22
C TYR A 29 -14.21 29.42 -1.74
N GLY A 30 -13.89 29.49 -3.03
CA GLY A 30 -13.12 30.58 -3.65
C GLY A 30 -11.61 30.48 -3.40
N ASP A 31 -11.20 30.14 -2.18
CA ASP A 31 -9.81 29.93 -1.81
C ASP A 31 -9.64 28.89 -0.69
N VAL A 32 -8.39 28.46 -0.46
CA VAL A 32 -8.05 27.42 0.53
C VAL A 32 -8.21 27.92 1.97
N GLU A 33 -7.93 29.18 2.24
CA GLU A 33 -7.98 29.74 3.60
C GLU A 33 -9.44 29.83 4.08
N THR A 34 -10.36 30.23 3.21
CA THR A 34 -11.80 30.25 3.47
C THR A 34 -12.33 28.84 3.76
N ALA A 35 -11.88 27.82 3.01
CA ALA A 35 -12.23 26.42 3.28
C ALA A 35 -11.70 25.93 4.64
N VAL A 36 -10.49 26.34 5.01
CA VAL A 36 -9.89 26.02 6.32
C VAL A 36 -10.67 26.67 7.45
N ASP A 37 -11.05 27.94 7.31
CA ASP A 37 -11.84 28.66 8.31
C ASP A 37 -13.24 28.05 8.46
N HIS A 38 -13.89 27.70 7.35
CA HIS A 38 -15.15 26.96 7.36
C HIS A 38 -15.03 25.65 8.16
N THR A 39 -14.00 24.86 7.86
CA THR A 39 -13.73 23.57 8.53
C THR A 39 -13.57 23.74 10.04
N VAL A 40 -12.79 24.74 10.47
CA VAL A 40 -12.53 24.99 11.90
C VAL A 40 -13.80 25.49 12.60
N GLN A 41 -14.63 26.29 11.94
CA GLN A 41 -15.92 26.72 12.51
C GLN A 41 -16.92 25.57 12.63
N TYR A 42 -16.93 24.65 11.66
CA TYR A 42 -17.71 23.42 11.75
C TYR A 42 -17.30 22.60 12.98
N TRP A 43 -16.00 22.32 13.14
CA TRP A 43 -15.49 21.58 14.30
C TRP A 43 -15.87 22.19 15.64
N LYS A 44 -15.85 23.52 15.75
CA LYS A 44 -16.31 24.23 16.96
C LYS A 44 -17.81 24.08 17.19
N SER A 45 -18.62 24.30 16.14
CA SER A 45 -20.08 24.24 16.22
C SER A 45 -20.59 22.85 16.59
N TYR A 46 -19.94 21.80 16.08
CA TYR A 46 -20.31 20.41 16.32
C TYR A 46 -19.47 19.72 17.41
N ASN A 47 -18.62 20.47 18.11
CA ASN A 47 -17.72 19.95 19.15
C ASN A 47 -16.93 18.69 18.69
N ASN A 48 -16.43 18.69 17.45
CA ASN A 48 -15.74 17.56 16.80
C ASN A 48 -16.55 16.25 16.79
N ALA A 49 -17.88 16.28 16.83
CA ALA A 49 -18.69 15.09 16.59
C ALA A 49 -18.62 14.70 15.11
N LEU A 50 -18.36 13.42 14.84
CA LEU A 50 -18.30 12.89 13.47
C LEU A 50 -19.70 12.54 12.97
N SER A 51 -19.91 12.74 11.67
CA SER A 51 -21.03 12.12 10.96
C SER A 51 -20.79 10.62 10.77
N SER A 52 -21.86 9.85 10.55
CA SER A 52 -21.74 8.41 10.27
C SER A 52 -20.93 8.16 9.01
N LEU A 53 -20.06 7.14 9.04
CA LEU A 53 -19.14 6.84 7.95
C LEU A 53 -19.87 6.30 6.72
N GLU A 54 -19.45 6.74 5.54
CA GLU A 54 -19.92 6.16 4.29
C GLU A 54 -19.19 4.84 4.00
N THR A 55 -19.92 3.85 3.52
CA THR A 55 -19.36 2.54 3.17
C THR A 55 -19.47 2.28 1.67
N ARG A 56 -18.38 1.77 1.08
CA ARG A 56 -18.36 1.20 -0.27
C ARG A 56 -17.68 -0.17 -0.28
N THR A 57 -18.07 -1.02 -1.22
CA THR A 57 -17.45 -2.35 -1.35
C THR A 57 -16.32 -2.34 -2.38
N VAL A 58 -15.12 -2.76 -1.97
CA VAL A 58 -13.97 -2.97 -2.87
C VAL A 58 -13.46 -4.38 -2.69
N LYS A 59 -13.45 -5.18 -3.77
CA LYS A 59 -13.02 -6.59 -3.75
C LYS A 59 -13.69 -7.41 -2.64
N SER A 60 -15.01 -7.25 -2.52
CA SER A 60 -15.86 -7.92 -1.53
C SER A 60 -15.58 -7.54 -0.07
N LYS A 61 -14.83 -6.48 0.19
CA LYS A 61 -14.58 -5.95 1.53
C LYS A 61 -15.16 -4.53 1.68
N PRO A 62 -15.76 -4.19 2.83
CA PRO A 62 -16.19 -2.84 3.10
C PRO A 62 -14.99 -1.91 3.23
N VAL A 63 -15.15 -0.70 2.70
CA VAL A 63 -14.20 0.41 2.79
C VAL A 63 -14.99 1.63 3.24
N PHE A 64 -14.55 2.21 4.35
CA PHE A 64 -15.15 3.34 5.03
C PHE A 64 -14.49 4.64 4.63
N ILE A 65 -15.29 5.69 4.53
CA ILE A 65 -14.88 7.04 4.15
C ILE A 65 -15.63 8.03 5.05
N ALA A 66 -15.00 9.14 5.40
CA ALA A 66 -15.70 10.25 6.04
C ALA A 66 -16.82 10.78 5.11
N ALA A 67 -18.00 11.05 5.67
CA ALA A 67 -19.16 11.53 4.92
C ALA A 67 -18.99 12.94 4.35
N ASN A 68 -18.15 13.76 4.99
CA ASN A 68 -17.92 15.14 4.58
C ASN A 68 -16.42 15.51 4.68
N MET A 69 -16.11 16.71 4.21
CA MET A 69 -14.75 17.23 4.13
C MET A 69 -14.17 17.49 5.52
N GLU A 70 -14.98 17.99 6.43
CA GLU A 70 -14.63 18.40 7.77
C GLU A 70 -14.22 17.20 8.61
N ASP A 71 -14.99 16.12 8.55
CA ASP A 71 -14.71 14.84 9.20
C ASP A 71 -13.47 14.18 8.58
N TYR A 72 -13.31 14.25 7.27
CA TYR A 72 -12.09 13.78 6.59
C TYR A 72 -10.84 14.48 7.14
N PHE A 73 -10.90 15.80 7.30
CA PHE A 73 -9.78 16.57 7.83
C PHE A 73 -9.56 16.34 9.34
N ALA A 74 -10.62 16.11 10.12
CA ALA A 74 -10.50 15.76 11.54
C ALA A 74 -9.75 14.42 11.70
N ILE A 75 -10.17 13.38 10.98
CA ILE A 75 -9.52 12.06 11.01
C ILE A 75 -8.08 12.15 10.50
N LYS A 76 -7.80 13.00 9.49
CA LYS A 76 -6.45 13.24 8.99
C LYS A 76 -5.54 13.95 10.00
N LEU A 77 -6.05 14.92 10.75
CA LEU A 77 -5.29 15.55 11.83
C LEU A 77 -5.05 14.58 12.98
N LEU A 78 -6.05 13.79 13.34
CA LEU A 78 -5.91 12.74 14.33
C LEU A 78 -4.80 11.74 13.95
N ASP A 79 -4.79 11.21 12.72
CA ASP A 79 -3.70 10.37 12.21
C ASP A 79 -2.33 11.05 12.37
N ARG A 80 -2.25 12.33 12.01
CA ARG A 80 -1.00 13.10 12.10
C ARG A 80 -0.53 13.26 13.54
N PHE A 81 -1.42 13.49 14.50
CA PHE A 81 -1.08 13.60 15.91
C PHE A 81 -0.60 12.27 16.46
N VAL A 82 -1.38 11.20 16.30
CA VAL A 82 -1.04 9.84 16.73
C VAL A 82 0.32 9.42 16.17
N ARG A 83 0.52 9.58 14.85
CA ARG A 83 1.78 9.23 14.17
C ARG A 83 2.99 9.96 14.76
N ARG A 84 2.85 11.24 15.11
CA ARG A 84 3.96 12.06 15.62
C ARG A 84 4.25 11.78 17.09
N ILE A 85 3.22 11.62 17.90
CA ILE A 85 3.34 11.39 19.35
C ILE A 85 3.96 10.03 19.61
N TYR A 86 3.39 8.99 18.99
CA TYR A 86 3.87 7.62 19.11
C TYR A 86 5.00 7.27 18.15
N LYS A 87 5.51 8.26 17.40
CA LYS A 87 6.65 8.11 16.47
C LYS A 87 6.48 6.95 15.48
N VAL A 88 5.25 6.70 15.04
CA VAL A 88 4.90 5.56 14.19
C VAL A 88 5.62 5.65 12.86
N ARG A 89 6.38 4.61 12.52
CA ARG A 89 7.09 4.49 11.25
C ARG A 89 6.49 3.36 10.44
N GLN A 90 6.12 3.67 9.20
CA GLN A 90 5.64 2.68 8.26
C GLN A 90 6.81 1.86 7.73
N SER A 91 6.60 0.56 7.55
CA SER A 91 7.58 -0.34 6.95
C SER A 91 7.96 0.08 5.53
N ASP A 92 9.26 0.11 5.24
CA ASP A 92 9.78 0.40 3.90
C ASP A 92 9.95 -0.91 3.11
N ARG A 93 9.05 -1.13 2.14
CA ARG A 93 9.08 -2.28 1.22
C ARG A 93 10.46 -2.49 0.58
N ASN A 94 11.10 -1.43 0.10
CA ASN A 94 12.38 -1.54 -0.60
C ASN A 94 13.50 -1.90 0.37
N ARG A 95 13.46 -1.36 1.60
CA ARG A 95 14.41 -1.73 2.66
C ARG A 95 14.30 -3.22 3.01
N ILE A 96 13.08 -3.70 3.25
CA ILE A 96 12.82 -5.11 3.59
C ILE A 96 13.33 -6.03 2.47
N VAL A 97 12.96 -5.75 1.22
CA VAL A 97 13.39 -6.56 0.08
C VAL A 97 14.91 -6.57 -0.05
N ARG A 98 15.58 -5.41 0.10
CA ARG A 98 17.05 -5.34 0.03
C ARG A 98 17.72 -6.15 1.13
N GLN A 99 17.23 -6.06 2.37
CA GLN A 99 17.76 -6.83 3.50
C GLN A 99 17.58 -8.33 3.28
N LEU A 100 16.37 -8.75 2.90
CA LEU A 100 16.06 -10.14 2.59
C LEU A 100 16.97 -10.70 1.49
N ILE A 101 17.17 -9.98 0.39
CA ILE A 101 18.07 -10.42 -0.70
C ILE A 101 19.50 -10.58 -0.20
N THR A 102 19.96 -9.68 0.66
CA THR A 102 21.31 -9.73 1.22
C THR A 102 21.49 -10.99 2.07
N LEU A 103 20.50 -11.32 2.91
CA LEU A 103 20.52 -12.51 3.76
C LEU A 103 20.37 -13.81 2.95
N LEU A 104 19.54 -13.82 1.90
CA LEU A 104 19.38 -15.01 1.04
C LEU A 104 20.61 -15.32 0.18
N LYS A 105 21.48 -14.33 -0.05
CA LYS A 105 22.78 -14.55 -0.71
C LYS A 105 23.79 -15.25 0.21
N ASP A 106 23.60 -15.16 1.52
CA ASP A 106 24.47 -15.85 2.45
C ASP A 106 24.31 -17.37 2.34
N ALA A 107 25.42 -18.09 2.44
CA ALA A 107 25.48 -19.55 2.30
C ALA A 107 25.10 -20.29 3.60
N GLY A 108 24.68 -19.56 4.64
CA GLY A 108 24.23 -20.13 5.90
C GLY A 108 23.01 -21.05 5.76
N ASN A 109 22.92 -22.03 6.66
CA ASN A 109 21.82 -22.99 6.68
C ASN A 109 20.61 -22.40 7.41
N TYR A 110 19.78 -21.67 6.65
CA TYR A 110 18.60 -20.98 7.16
C TYR A 110 17.32 -21.59 6.62
N HIS A 111 16.22 -21.27 7.28
CA HIS A 111 14.86 -21.58 6.84
C HIS A 111 14.07 -20.29 6.68
N VAL A 112 13.29 -20.21 5.61
CA VAL A 112 12.45 -19.05 5.28
C VAL A 112 11.02 -19.35 5.66
N LEU A 113 10.45 -18.55 6.54
CA LEU A 113 9.04 -18.54 6.86
C LEU A 113 8.40 -17.26 6.30
N ARG A 114 7.43 -17.41 5.40
CA ARG A 114 6.53 -16.32 5.00
C ARG A 114 5.16 -16.61 5.57
N LEU A 115 4.67 -15.68 6.36
CA LEU A 115 3.37 -15.74 7.01
C LEU A 115 2.54 -14.54 6.56
N ASP A 116 1.22 -14.64 6.66
CA ASP A 116 0.28 -13.58 6.28
C ASP A 116 -0.80 -13.47 7.35
N VAL A 117 -1.03 -12.26 7.86
CA VAL A 117 -2.07 -12.01 8.85
C VAL A 117 -3.43 -12.00 8.15
N LYS A 118 -4.29 -12.96 8.50
CA LYS A 118 -5.64 -13.06 7.97
C LYS A 118 -6.46 -11.85 8.41
N ASP A 119 -7.15 -11.22 7.45
CA ASP A 119 -8.06 -10.10 7.69
C ASP A 119 -7.47 -9.01 8.62
N CYS A 120 -6.19 -8.70 8.41
CA CYS A 120 -5.37 -7.90 9.32
C CYS A 120 -6.07 -6.67 9.94
N TYR A 121 -6.69 -5.81 9.14
CA TYR A 121 -7.39 -4.65 9.67
C TYR A 121 -8.64 -5.04 10.49
N GLU A 122 -9.44 -5.95 9.96
CA GLU A 122 -10.69 -6.39 10.57
C GLU A 122 -10.48 -7.20 11.86
N SER A 123 -9.34 -7.89 12.00
CA SER A 123 -8.99 -8.68 13.19
C SER A 123 -8.32 -7.87 14.31
N ILE A 124 -7.84 -6.65 14.04
CA ILE A 124 -7.22 -5.81 15.08
C ILE A 124 -8.30 -5.31 16.04
N ARG A 125 -8.14 -5.55 17.34
CA ARG A 125 -9.03 -5.04 18.39
C ARG A 125 -8.89 -3.53 18.54
N PHE A 126 -9.80 -2.76 17.92
CA PHE A 126 -9.71 -1.30 17.92
C PHE A 126 -9.85 -0.72 19.33
N GLU A 127 -10.79 -1.24 20.12
CA GLU A 127 -11.01 -0.84 21.52
C GLU A 127 -9.74 -0.97 22.39
N TYR A 128 -8.94 -2.02 22.18
CA TYR A 128 -7.67 -2.19 22.89
C TYR A 128 -6.71 -1.02 22.66
N LEU A 129 -6.67 -0.47 21.45
CA LEU A 129 -5.84 0.71 21.16
C LEU A 129 -6.38 1.97 21.83
N ILE A 130 -7.70 2.12 21.90
CA ILE A 130 -8.35 3.26 22.56
C ILE A 130 -8.00 3.25 24.05
N ASN A 131 -8.23 2.12 24.73
CA ASN A 131 -7.92 1.96 26.15
C ASN A 131 -6.44 2.23 26.43
N ARG A 132 -5.53 1.72 25.58
CA ARG A 132 -4.11 2.03 25.68
C ARG A 132 -3.82 3.54 25.61
N PHE A 133 -4.46 4.26 24.69
CA PHE A 133 -4.23 5.70 24.57
C PHE A 133 -4.82 6.51 25.73
N GLU A 134 -5.93 6.05 26.29
CA GLU A 134 -6.52 6.62 27.51
C GLU A 134 -5.59 6.41 28.71
N ASP A 135 -5.06 5.20 28.88
CA ASP A 135 -4.11 4.85 29.95
C ASP A 135 -2.80 5.64 29.85
N ASP A 136 -2.29 5.85 28.63
CA ASP A 136 -1.07 6.62 28.39
C ASP A 136 -1.23 8.09 28.82
N MET A 137 -2.45 8.65 28.75
CA MET A 137 -2.77 10.06 29.02
C MET A 137 -1.93 11.07 28.20
N ILE A 138 -1.43 10.67 27.03
CA ILE A 138 -0.61 11.54 26.16
C ILE A 138 -1.46 12.24 25.09
N LEU A 139 -2.50 11.57 24.57
CA LEU A 139 -3.40 12.16 23.58
C LEU A 139 -4.35 13.15 24.22
N ALA A 140 -4.64 14.25 23.51
CA ALA A 140 -5.63 15.22 23.97
C ALA A 140 -7.05 14.59 24.05
N PRO A 141 -7.91 15.01 25.00
CA PRO A 141 -9.26 14.46 25.15
C PRO A 141 -10.09 14.49 23.86
N GLU A 142 -9.93 15.52 23.03
CA GLU A 142 -10.61 15.64 21.74
C GLU A 142 -10.18 14.54 20.75
N CYS A 143 -8.91 14.10 20.81
CA CYS A 143 -8.42 13.01 19.98
C CYS A 143 -9.04 11.67 20.40
N ILE A 144 -9.12 11.43 21.72
CA ILE A 144 -9.78 10.24 22.29
C ILE A 144 -11.27 10.24 21.92
N LYS A 145 -11.94 11.40 22.05
CA LYS A 145 -13.34 11.57 21.64
C LYS A 145 -13.57 11.18 20.18
N LEU A 146 -12.69 11.62 19.27
CA LEU A 146 -12.78 11.25 17.85
C LEU A 146 -12.56 9.75 17.62
N LEU A 147 -11.58 9.14 18.29
CA LEU A 147 -11.36 7.68 18.20
C LEU A 147 -12.59 6.90 18.66
N ASN A 148 -13.17 7.30 19.80
CA ASN A 148 -14.42 6.73 20.31
C ASN A 148 -15.60 6.94 19.36
N GLY A 149 -15.70 8.12 18.72
CA GLY A 149 -16.71 8.39 17.69
C GLY A 149 -16.58 7.46 16.48
N ILE A 150 -15.37 7.23 15.98
CA ILE A 150 -15.11 6.28 14.89
C ILE A 150 -15.49 4.86 15.34
N TYR A 151 -15.03 4.42 16.52
CA TYR A 151 -15.31 3.08 17.02
C TYR A 151 -16.81 2.84 17.22
N SER A 152 -17.51 3.79 17.85
CA SER A 152 -18.95 3.70 18.10
C SER A 152 -19.76 3.62 16.81
N ASP A 153 -19.43 4.43 15.80
CA ASP A 153 -20.12 4.37 14.50
C ASP A 153 -19.91 3.00 13.82
N LEU A 154 -18.68 2.48 13.84
CA LEU A 154 -18.37 1.16 13.29
C LEU A 154 -19.09 0.03 14.02
N SER A 155 -19.14 0.06 15.34
CA SER A 155 -19.82 -0.98 16.12
C SER A 155 -21.34 -0.90 15.96
N SER A 156 -21.93 0.30 16.02
CA SER A 156 -23.38 0.47 16.10
C SER A 156 -24.05 0.47 14.74
N ASN A 157 -23.43 1.06 13.70
CA ASN A 157 -24.05 1.22 12.39
C ASN A 157 -23.54 0.21 11.35
N HIS A 158 -22.40 -0.45 11.62
CA HIS A 158 -21.72 -1.31 10.65
C HIS A 158 -21.33 -2.69 11.16
N ASP A 159 -21.65 -3.03 12.42
CA ASP A 159 -21.32 -4.32 13.06
C ASP A 159 -19.83 -4.70 12.88
N MET A 160 -18.95 -3.72 13.05
CA MET A 160 -17.50 -3.89 12.84
C MET A 160 -16.71 -3.42 14.06
N HIS A 161 -15.94 -4.35 14.66
CA HIS A 161 -15.10 -4.08 15.83
C HIS A 161 -13.60 -3.87 15.50
N GLY A 162 -13.23 -4.14 14.24
CA GLY A 162 -11.87 -4.01 13.74
C GLY A 162 -11.48 -2.58 13.36
N LEU A 163 -10.32 -2.44 12.70
CA LEU A 163 -9.93 -1.18 12.06
C LEU A 163 -10.60 -1.03 10.69
N PRO A 164 -11.19 0.14 10.37
CA PRO A 164 -11.86 0.36 9.08
C PRO A 164 -10.85 0.52 7.94
N ARG A 165 -11.03 -0.21 6.84
CA ARG A 165 -10.29 0.10 5.61
C ARG A 165 -10.76 1.43 5.04
N GLY A 166 -9.86 2.26 4.54
CA GLY A 166 -10.20 3.48 3.81
C GLY A 166 -9.98 4.77 4.59
N LEU A 167 -10.07 4.72 5.93
CA LEU A 167 -9.68 5.85 6.77
C LEU A 167 -8.15 6.00 6.81
N SER A 168 -7.68 7.25 6.88
CA SER A 168 -6.25 7.59 6.89
C SER A 168 -5.52 7.12 8.15
N ILE A 169 -6.25 6.97 9.26
CA ILE A 169 -5.71 6.59 10.57
C ILE A 169 -5.45 5.10 10.73
N SER A 170 -6.21 4.24 10.05
CA SER A 170 -6.15 2.79 10.22
C SER A 170 -4.77 2.19 9.97
N PRO A 171 -3.99 2.60 8.95
CA PRO A 171 -2.62 2.12 8.79
C PRO A 171 -1.69 2.49 9.94
N THR A 172 -1.91 3.63 10.61
CA THR A 172 -1.10 4.05 11.77
C THR A 172 -1.44 3.23 12.99
N LEU A 173 -2.73 3.00 13.24
CA LEU A 173 -3.23 2.15 14.32
C LEU A 173 -2.80 0.70 14.16
N ALA A 174 -2.81 0.18 12.93
CA ALA A 174 -2.35 -1.18 12.65
C ALA A 174 -0.86 -1.37 12.94
N GLU A 175 -0.01 -0.40 12.56
CA GLU A 175 1.42 -0.46 12.91
C GLU A 175 1.62 -0.39 14.43
N LEU A 176 0.86 0.44 15.16
CA LEU A 176 0.95 0.52 16.62
C LEU A 176 0.51 -0.76 17.33
N TYR A 177 -0.52 -1.43 16.81
CA TYR A 177 -1.01 -2.69 17.36
C TYR A 177 0.03 -3.79 17.17
N LEU A 178 0.61 -3.88 15.97
CA LEU A 178 1.50 -4.97 15.57
C LEU A 178 2.96 -4.73 15.96
N GLU A 179 3.32 -3.53 16.42
CA GLU A 179 4.68 -3.23 16.91
C GLU A 179 5.13 -4.19 18.02
N SER A 180 4.23 -4.55 18.95
CA SER A 180 4.56 -5.52 20.01
C SER A 180 4.82 -6.92 19.44
N LEU A 181 4.11 -7.33 18.39
CA LEU A 181 4.35 -8.60 17.71
C LEU A 181 5.73 -8.56 17.06
N ASP A 182 6.01 -7.51 16.28
CA ASP A 182 7.27 -7.35 15.55
C ASP A 182 8.47 -7.40 16.50
N ASN A 183 8.41 -6.69 17.63
CA ASN A 183 9.47 -6.67 18.63
C ASN A 183 9.68 -8.03 19.30
N LYS A 184 8.59 -8.70 19.72
CA LYS A 184 8.68 -10.03 20.35
C LYS A 184 9.27 -11.07 19.40
N VAL A 185 8.79 -11.10 18.15
CA VAL A 185 9.31 -12.01 17.12
C VAL A 185 10.78 -11.74 16.81
N ALA A 186 11.18 -10.47 16.65
CA ALA A 186 12.58 -10.11 16.41
C ALA A 186 13.51 -10.47 17.58
N SER A 187 12.99 -10.50 18.81
CA SER A 187 13.76 -10.85 20.03
C SER A 187 13.82 -12.35 20.33
N TYR A 188 13.08 -13.19 19.60
CA TYR A 188 13.04 -14.62 19.86
C TYR A 188 14.40 -15.29 19.55
N PRO A 189 14.97 -16.14 20.43
CA PRO A 189 16.35 -16.65 20.28
C PRO A 189 16.66 -17.34 18.95
N ASP A 190 15.69 -18.05 18.36
CA ASP A 190 15.88 -18.75 17.09
C ASP A 190 15.46 -17.89 15.86
N VAL A 191 15.27 -16.57 16.01
CA VAL A 191 15.01 -15.66 14.88
C VAL A 191 16.28 -14.88 14.50
N ILE A 192 16.71 -15.04 13.26
CA ILE A 192 17.87 -14.32 12.68
C ILE A 192 17.42 -12.96 12.14
N TYR A 193 16.26 -12.93 11.49
CA TYR A 193 15.70 -11.73 10.89
C TYR A 193 14.19 -11.87 10.81
N SER A 194 13.47 -10.80 11.14
CA SER A 194 12.04 -10.68 10.90
C SER A 194 11.72 -9.31 10.30
N ALA A 195 10.72 -9.27 9.44
CA ALA A 195 10.14 -8.03 8.95
C ALA A 195 8.69 -8.22 8.54
N ARG A 196 7.87 -7.20 8.83
CA ARG A 196 6.47 -7.14 8.42
C ARG A 196 6.24 -5.98 7.46
N TYR A 197 5.42 -6.22 6.45
CA TYR A 197 4.88 -5.19 5.58
C TYR A 197 3.36 -5.35 5.49
N VAL A 198 2.65 -4.57 6.31
CA VAL A 198 1.19 -4.70 6.49
C VAL A 198 0.83 -6.11 6.99
N ASP A 199 0.24 -6.96 6.14
CA ASP A 199 -0.21 -8.33 6.40
C ASP A 199 0.90 -9.37 6.18
N ASP A 200 1.84 -9.11 5.27
CA ASP A 200 2.92 -10.04 4.91
C ASP A 200 4.07 -9.97 5.95
N VAL A 201 4.37 -11.09 6.60
CA VAL A 201 5.51 -11.27 7.53
C VAL A 201 6.54 -12.21 6.89
N ILE A 202 7.82 -11.86 6.97
CA ILE A 202 8.94 -12.72 6.57
C ILE A 202 9.86 -12.94 7.77
N ILE A 203 10.27 -14.17 7.99
CA ILE A 203 11.17 -14.57 9.07
C ILE A 203 12.26 -15.49 8.49
N LEU A 204 13.50 -15.25 8.89
CA LEU A 204 14.61 -16.17 8.71
C LEU A 204 15.01 -16.72 10.08
N THR A 205 15.16 -18.04 10.14
CA THR A 205 15.51 -18.81 11.34
C THR A 205 16.61 -19.81 10.99
N PRO A 206 17.42 -20.30 11.94
CA PRO A 206 18.29 -21.44 11.68
C PRO A 206 17.46 -22.65 11.21
N ALA A 207 18.03 -23.45 10.31
CA ALA A 207 17.38 -24.69 9.87
C ALA A 207 17.16 -25.65 11.06
N GLY A 208 15.98 -26.30 11.10
CA GLY A 208 15.55 -27.19 12.18
C GLY A 208 14.86 -26.47 13.35
N LYS A 209 14.76 -25.13 13.31
CA LYS A 209 14.08 -24.32 14.34
C LYS A 209 12.74 -23.76 13.89
N GLU A 210 12.39 -23.92 12.62
CA GLU A 210 11.22 -23.34 11.98
C GLU A 210 9.90 -23.69 12.68
N SER A 211 9.74 -24.93 13.17
CA SER A 211 8.52 -25.34 13.86
C SER A 211 8.35 -24.58 15.18
N GLY A 212 9.43 -24.45 15.97
CA GLY A 212 9.38 -23.74 17.24
C GLY A 212 9.11 -22.24 17.06
N VAL A 213 9.78 -21.62 16.08
CA VAL A 213 9.55 -20.22 15.71
C VAL A 213 8.11 -20.01 15.25
N GLN A 214 7.59 -20.88 14.38
CA GLN A 214 6.21 -20.76 13.89
C GLN A 214 5.20 -20.91 15.02
N THR A 215 5.32 -21.92 15.88
CA THR A 215 4.43 -22.11 17.03
C THR A 215 4.46 -20.91 17.97
N TYR A 216 5.64 -20.33 18.22
CA TYR A 216 5.77 -19.12 19.03
C TYR A 216 5.04 -17.93 18.41
N VAL A 217 5.24 -17.67 17.10
CA VAL A 217 4.57 -16.58 16.38
C VAL A 217 3.05 -16.77 16.38
N GLU A 218 2.57 -17.99 16.13
CA GLU A 218 1.14 -18.32 16.18
C GLU A 218 0.55 -18.11 17.58
N GLY A 219 1.28 -18.48 18.64
CA GLY A 219 0.90 -18.22 20.03
C GLY A 219 0.71 -16.72 20.30
N LEU A 220 1.71 -15.90 19.92
CA LEU A 220 1.63 -14.44 20.07
C LEU A 220 0.47 -13.84 19.30
N MET A 221 0.23 -14.30 18.06
CA MET A 221 -0.88 -13.82 17.24
C MET A 221 -2.22 -14.14 17.91
N ASN A 222 -2.39 -15.36 18.40
CA ASN A 222 -3.61 -15.78 19.10
C ASN A 222 -3.87 -14.96 20.37
N GLU A 223 -2.85 -14.70 21.19
CA GLU A 223 -2.93 -13.81 22.37
C GLU A 223 -3.40 -12.39 22.00
N MET A 224 -2.97 -11.92 20.83
CA MET A 224 -3.36 -10.63 20.27
C MET A 224 -4.71 -10.67 19.52
N GLY A 225 -5.40 -11.80 19.45
CA GLY A 225 -6.67 -11.93 18.74
C GLY A 225 -6.57 -11.84 17.21
N ILE A 226 -5.38 -12.08 16.65
CA ILE A 226 -5.14 -12.13 15.19
C ILE A 226 -4.77 -13.55 14.78
N SER A 227 -4.98 -13.91 13.52
CA SER A 227 -4.75 -15.27 13.02
C SER A 227 -3.98 -15.29 11.71
N LEU A 228 -3.37 -16.44 11.41
CA LEU A 228 -2.65 -16.66 10.16
C LEU A 228 -3.57 -17.04 9.00
N ASN A 229 -3.16 -16.62 7.81
CA ASN A 229 -3.76 -17.03 6.56
C ASN A 229 -3.01 -18.24 5.98
N ILE A 230 -3.59 -19.44 6.15
CA ILE A 230 -2.98 -20.73 5.78
C ILE A 230 -3.16 -21.05 4.27
N ASN A 231 -3.65 -20.09 3.47
CA ASN A 231 -3.78 -20.30 2.04
C ASN A 231 -2.40 -20.57 1.40
N PRO A 232 -2.25 -21.55 0.49
CA PRO A 232 -0.94 -21.94 -0.07
C PRO A 232 -0.16 -20.81 -0.77
N GLY A 233 -0.83 -19.75 -1.25
CA GLY A 233 -0.17 -18.57 -1.84
C GLY A 233 0.27 -17.50 -0.83
N LYS A 234 -0.11 -17.67 0.44
CA LYS A 234 0.06 -16.72 1.54
C LYS A 234 0.93 -17.27 2.68
N TYR A 235 1.13 -18.59 2.71
CA TYR A 235 2.08 -19.27 3.59
C TYR A 235 3.26 -19.86 2.79
N TYR A 236 4.47 -19.80 3.36
CA TYR A 236 5.67 -20.44 2.81
C TYR A 236 6.61 -20.88 3.93
N SER A 237 7.17 -22.09 3.81
CA SER A 237 8.13 -22.64 4.76
C SER A 237 9.08 -23.60 4.05
N LYS A 238 10.31 -23.16 3.75
CA LYS A 238 11.36 -23.99 3.12
C LYS A 238 12.78 -23.51 3.47
N PRO A 239 13.81 -24.36 3.30
CA PRO A 239 15.21 -23.96 3.40
C PRO A 239 15.57 -22.78 2.48
N SER A 240 16.44 -21.89 2.95
CA SER A 240 16.83 -20.68 2.21
C SER A 240 17.54 -20.98 0.90
N ASN A 241 18.40 -22.00 0.88
CA ASN A 241 19.22 -22.37 -0.27
C ASN A 241 18.42 -22.82 -1.50
N SER A 242 17.18 -23.26 -1.31
CA SER A 242 16.27 -23.75 -2.35
C SER A 242 14.95 -22.97 -2.35
N ALA A 243 14.95 -21.78 -1.76
CA ALA A 243 13.75 -20.99 -1.60
C ALA A 243 13.22 -20.48 -2.95
N GLU A 244 11.93 -20.60 -3.18
CA GLU A 244 11.20 -20.14 -4.36
C GLU A 244 9.78 -19.72 -3.95
N PHE A 245 9.53 -18.41 -3.89
CA PHE A 245 8.28 -17.84 -3.41
C PHE A 245 8.04 -16.42 -3.95
N ASP A 246 6.78 -16.00 -3.94
CA ASP A 246 6.40 -14.60 -4.18
C ASP A 246 6.43 -13.81 -2.86
N TYR A 247 7.02 -12.61 -2.85
CA TYR A 247 7.00 -11.71 -1.69
C TYR A 247 7.07 -10.24 -2.13
N LEU A 248 6.16 -9.41 -1.61
CA LEU A 248 6.05 -7.97 -1.91
C LEU A 248 6.05 -7.65 -3.42
N GLY A 249 5.47 -8.55 -4.22
CA GLY A 249 5.35 -8.45 -5.68
C GLY A 249 6.60 -8.90 -6.48
N TYR A 250 7.62 -9.44 -5.82
CA TYR A 250 8.73 -10.11 -6.46
C TYR A 250 8.51 -11.62 -6.46
N ALA A 251 8.89 -12.30 -7.54
CA ALA A 251 9.14 -13.73 -7.53
C ALA A 251 10.62 -13.93 -7.22
N ILE A 252 10.91 -14.51 -6.06
CA ILE A 252 12.26 -14.74 -5.53
C ILE A 252 12.60 -16.21 -5.71
N LYS A 253 13.78 -16.50 -6.25
CA LYS A 253 14.33 -17.85 -6.37
C LYS A 253 15.78 -17.87 -5.94
N VAL A 254 16.13 -18.78 -5.05
CA VAL A 254 17.49 -19.00 -4.57
C VAL A 254 18.01 -20.32 -5.15
N ALA A 255 19.24 -20.30 -5.65
CA ALA A 255 19.97 -21.48 -6.04
C ALA A 255 21.35 -21.45 -5.38
N PRO A 256 21.80 -22.55 -4.74
CA PRO A 256 23.11 -22.59 -4.13
C PRO A 256 24.20 -22.61 -5.21
N GLU A 257 25.34 -21.98 -4.93
CA GLU A 257 26.53 -22.06 -5.79
C GLU A 257 27.73 -22.54 -4.96
N ASN A 258 28.49 -23.51 -5.47
CA ASN A 258 29.64 -24.05 -4.74
C ASN A 258 30.71 -22.98 -4.52
N ASN A 259 31.17 -22.85 -3.27
CA ASN A 259 32.20 -21.88 -2.85
C ASN A 259 31.89 -20.41 -3.21
N LYS A 260 30.61 -20.08 -3.39
CA LYS A 260 30.13 -18.74 -3.74
C LYS A 260 28.86 -18.40 -2.95
N PRO A 261 28.53 -17.11 -2.81
CA PRO A 261 27.21 -16.70 -2.33
C PRO A 261 26.09 -17.33 -3.18
N ASN A 262 24.95 -17.62 -2.56
CA ASN A 262 23.80 -18.15 -3.29
C ASN A 262 23.39 -17.21 -4.43
N LYS A 263 23.00 -17.79 -5.56
CA LYS A 263 22.41 -17.05 -6.67
C LYS A 263 20.94 -16.74 -6.36
N VAL A 264 20.68 -15.50 -5.95
CA VAL A 264 19.31 -15.01 -5.73
C VAL A 264 18.81 -14.31 -7.00
N THR A 265 17.79 -14.88 -7.63
CA THR A 265 17.11 -14.33 -8.80
C THR A 265 15.81 -13.66 -8.37
N LEU A 266 15.57 -12.44 -8.85
CA LEU A 266 14.33 -11.71 -8.61
C LEU A 266 13.69 -11.29 -9.94
N LYS A 267 12.42 -11.61 -10.09
CA LYS A 267 11.57 -11.14 -11.19
C LYS A 267 10.33 -10.47 -10.63
N ILE A 268 9.58 -9.77 -11.49
CA ILE A 268 8.25 -9.28 -11.11
C ILE A 268 7.31 -10.50 -11.01
N SER A 269 6.56 -10.60 -9.92
CA SER A 269 5.70 -11.76 -9.67
C SER A 269 4.65 -11.96 -10.77
N ARG A 270 4.26 -13.22 -11.00
CA ARG A 270 3.27 -13.54 -12.04
C ARG A 270 1.92 -12.88 -11.76
N SER A 271 1.50 -12.85 -10.50
CA SER A 271 0.29 -12.16 -10.05
C SER A 271 0.32 -10.66 -10.41
N LYS A 272 1.49 -10.00 -10.29
CA LYS A 272 1.64 -8.60 -10.68
C LYS A 272 1.60 -8.41 -12.19
N LEU A 273 2.28 -9.27 -12.96
CA LEU A 273 2.23 -9.22 -14.43
C LEU A 273 0.78 -9.39 -14.94
N ASN A 274 0.02 -10.32 -14.36
CA ASN A 274 -1.39 -10.52 -14.69
C ASN A 274 -2.24 -9.28 -14.38
N LYS A 275 -2.02 -8.63 -13.23
CA LYS A 275 -2.71 -7.34 -12.91
C LYS A 275 -2.41 -6.27 -13.96
N ILE A 276 -1.18 -6.19 -14.48
CA ILE A 276 -0.84 -5.24 -15.55
C ILE A 276 -1.55 -5.63 -16.86
N LYS A 277 -1.60 -6.93 -17.22
CA LYS A 277 -2.38 -7.40 -18.38
C LYS A 277 -3.85 -7.04 -18.28
N SER A 278 -4.47 -7.23 -17.11
CA SER A 278 -5.87 -6.82 -16.88
C SER A 278 -6.06 -5.32 -17.10
N ARG A 279 -5.15 -4.48 -16.60
CA ARG A 279 -5.19 -3.02 -16.81
C ARG A 279 -5.02 -2.64 -18.28
N ILE A 280 -4.15 -3.33 -19.02
CA ILE A 280 -4.03 -3.16 -20.47
C ILE A 280 -5.37 -3.50 -21.14
N ALA A 281 -5.91 -4.70 -20.92
CA ALA A 281 -7.17 -5.13 -21.53
C ALA A 281 -8.34 -4.17 -21.24
N ILE A 282 -8.48 -3.75 -19.98
CA ILE A 282 -9.52 -2.78 -19.59
C ILE A 282 -9.33 -1.43 -20.27
N SER A 283 -8.09 -0.97 -20.46
CA SER A 283 -7.81 0.27 -21.19
C SER A 283 -8.28 0.20 -22.65
N PHE A 284 -8.07 -0.94 -23.31
CA PHE A 284 -8.57 -1.17 -24.66
C PHE A 284 -10.10 -1.27 -24.70
N CYS A 285 -10.73 -1.92 -23.72
CA CYS A 285 -12.19 -1.97 -23.61
C CYS A 285 -12.80 -0.57 -23.42
N ASP A 286 -12.21 0.30 -22.59
CA ASP A 286 -12.67 1.68 -22.43
C ASP A 286 -12.46 2.50 -23.71
N HIS A 287 -11.34 2.29 -24.41
CA HIS A 287 -11.11 2.91 -25.71
C HIS A 287 -12.19 2.53 -26.73
N LYS A 288 -12.55 1.24 -26.84
CA LYS A 288 -13.62 0.79 -27.71
C LYS A 288 -14.94 1.53 -27.47
N LYS A 289 -15.26 1.82 -26.21
CA LYS A 289 -16.50 2.51 -25.82
C LYS A 289 -16.47 4.01 -26.11
N LYS A 290 -15.31 4.66 -25.88
CA LYS A 290 -15.17 6.13 -25.92
C LYS A 290 -14.45 6.67 -27.15
N ASN A 291 -13.95 5.79 -28.00
CA ASN A 291 -13.11 6.10 -29.15
C ASN A 291 -11.96 7.08 -28.87
N ASN A 292 -11.31 6.95 -27.71
CA ASN A 292 -10.28 7.90 -27.25
C ASN A 292 -8.87 7.27 -27.28
N ILE A 293 -8.20 7.35 -28.43
CA ILE A 293 -6.86 6.76 -28.62
C ILE A 293 -5.79 7.49 -27.78
N SER A 294 -5.94 8.80 -27.58
CA SER A 294 -5.02 9.61 -26.77
C SER A 294 -5.01 9.11 -25.33
N LEU A 295 -6.19 8.86 -24.74
CA LEU A 295 -6.30 8.35 -23.38
C LEU A 295 -5.78 6.90 -23.26
N LEU A 296 -6.01 6.04 -24.26
CA LEU A 296 -5.42 4.70 -24.32
C LEU A 296 -3.89 4.78 -24.28
N LYS A 297 -3.29 5.60 -25.17
CA LYS A 297 -1.84 5.84 -25.21
C LYS A 297 -1.31 6.27 -23.84
N ARG A 298 -1.95 7.26 -23.21
CA ARG A 298 -1.56 7.78 -21.90
C ARG A 298 -1.67 6.74 -20.79
N ARG A 299 -2.68 5.87 -20.81
CA ARG A 299 -2.80 4.75 -19.87
C ARG A 299 -1.67 3.75 -20.02
N LEU A 300 -1.33 3.38 -21.25
CA LEU A 300 -0.24 2.43 -21.51
C LEU A 300 1.13 3.01 -21.11
N GLU A 301 1.38 4.28 -21.43
CA GLU A 301 2.56 5.02 -20.95
C GLU A 301 2.62 5.03 -19.41
N TYR A 302 1.49 5.30 -18.75
CA TYR A 302 1.41 5.32 -17.29
C TYR A 302 1.73 3.97 -16.64
N LEU A 303 1.48 2.84 -17.32
CA LEU A 303 1.80 1.51 -16.78
C LEU A 303 3.29 1.19 -16.80
N CYS A 304 4.07 1.77 -17.72
CA CYS A 304 5.47 1.40 -17.93
C CYS A 304 6.50 2.50 -17.68
N MET A 305 6.10 3.77 -17.66
CA MET A 305 7.02 4.89 -17.43
C MET A 305 7.25 5.16 -15.94
N LEU A 306 8.44 5.68 -15.64
CA LEU A 306 8.74 6.31 -14.37
C LEU A 306 8.00 7.65 -14.26
N LYS A 307 7.74 8.04 -13.01
CA LYS A 307 6.97 9.22 -12.65
C LYS A 307 7.66 9.91 -11.49
N ILE A 308 7.73 11.23 -11.55
CA ILE A 308 8.19 12.05 -10.42
C ILE A 308 6.94 12.41 -9.62
N VAL A 309 6.81 11.84 -8.43
CA VAL A 309 5.68 12.08 -7.51
C VAL A 309 5.89 13.40 -6.76
N ARG A 310 7.11 13.65 -6.30
CA ARG A 310 7.48 14.88 -5.60
C ARG A 310 8.95 15.18 -5.87
N LYS A 311 9.25 16.43 -6.17
CA LYS A 311 10.64 16.91 -6.24
C LYS A 311 11.17 17.20 -4.84
N GLY A 312 12.40 16.82 -4.58
CA GLY A 312 13.08 17.07 -3.31
C GLY A 312 14.48 17.64 -3.52
N LYS A 313 14.98 18.39 -2.53
CA LYS A 313 16.35 18.91 -2.56
C LYS A 313 17.40 17.79 -2.61
N ASN A 314 17.10 16.65 -1.98
CA ASN A 314 17.99 15.48 -1.88
C ASN A 314 17.60 14.35 -2.86
N GLY A 315 16.90 14.69 -3.94
CA GLY A 315 16.40 13.75 -4.93
C GLY A 315 14.89 13.71 -5.04
N ASP A 316 14.43 13.15 -6.15
CA ASP A 316 13.01 13.05 -6.49
C ASP A 316 12.39 11.77 -5.91
N LEU A 317 11.18 11.90 -5.36
CA LEU A 317 10.34 10.75 -5.04
C LEU A 317 9.79 10.17 -6.34
N LEU A 318 10.27 8.99 -6.71
CA LEU A 318 9.88 8.32 -7.94
C LEU A 318 8.78 7.29 -7.70
N ALA A 319 8.00 7.02 -8.75
CA ALA A 319 7.07 5.90 -8.84
C ALA A 319 7.11 5.30 -10.24
N GLY A 320 6.63 4.07 -10.38
CA GLY A 320 6.56 3.36 -11.65
C GLY A 320 7.23 2.00 -11.57
N ILE A 321 7.02 1.16 -12.59
CA ILE A 321 7.42 -0.25 -12.53
C ILE A 321 8.93 -0.41 -12.31
N ALA A 322 9.76 0.42 -12.96
CA ALA A 322 11.21 0.34 -12.83
C ALA A 322 11.73 0.78 -11.46
N HIS A 323 11.05 1.71 -10.78
CA HIS A 323 11.41 2.11 -9.41
C HIS A 323 10.90 1.10 -8.39
N ASN A 324 9.64 0.69 -8.52
CA ASN A 324 8.99 -0.26 -7.60
C ASN A 324 9.62 -1.66 -7.66
N TYR A 325 10.26 -2.02 -8.77
CA TYR A 325 10.90 -3.31 -8.97
C TYR A 325 12.40 -3.17 -9.27
N GLN A 326 13.07 -2.20 -8.64
CA GLN A 326 14.49 -1.88 -8.88
C GLN A 326 15.48 -3.01 -8.57
N TYR A 327 15.06 -4.05 -7.84
CA TYR A 327 15.89 -5.19 -7.44
C TYR A 327 15.75 -6.41 -8.35
N VAL A 328 15.05 -6.32 -9.49
CA VAL A 328 14.97 -7.43 -10.44
C VAL A 328 16.35 -7.73 -11.02
N THR A 329 16.64 -9.02 -11.19
CA THR A 329 17.93 -9.50 -11.71
C THR A 329 17.86 -9.91 -13.17
N ASP A 330 16.66 -10.00 -13.74
CA ASP A 330 16.43 -10.35 -15.14
C ASP A 330 16.48 -9.15 -16.08
N GLY A 331 16.96 -7.98 -15.62
CA GLY A 331 16.99 -6.76 -16.44
C GLY A 331 15.61 -6.35 -16.98
N PHE A 332 14.52 -6.72 -16.27
CA PHE A 332 13.13 -6.56 -16.67
C PHE A 332 12.66 -7.42 -17.85
N GLU A 333 13.39 -8.46 -18.26
CA GLU A 333 13.00 -9.31 -19.38
C GLU A 333 11.62 -9.95 -19.23
N CYS A 334 11.16 -10.22 -18.00
CA CYS A 334 9.79 -10.66 -17.73
C CYS A 334 8.70 -9.74 -18.35
N LEU A 335 9.00 -8.45 -18.58
CA LEU A 335 8.10 -7.49 -19.23
C LEU A 335 7.96 -7.68 -20.74
N LYS A 336 8.86 -8.42 -21.41
CA LYS A 336 8.69 -8.77 -22.84
C LYS A 336 7.37 -9.53 -23.08
N SER A 337 6.93 -10.31 -22.09
CA SER A 337 5.62 -10.98 -22.13
C SER A 337 4.43 -10.03 -22.12
N LEU A 338 4.59 -8.82 -21.59
CA LEU A 338 3.57 -7.76 -21.64
C LEU A 338 3.59 -7.04 -22.99
N ASP A 339 4.75 -6.88 -23.62
CA ASP A 339 4.87 -6.34 -24.97
C ASP A 339 4.20 -7.26 -25.99
N ALA A 340 4.47 -8.57 -25.91
CA ALA A 340 3.77 -9.57 -26.73
C ALA A 340 2.25 -9.50 -26.53
N PHE A 341 1.79 -9.40 -25.28
CA PHE A 341 0.37 -9.24 -24.97
C PHE A 341 -0.22 -7.93 -25.54
N LEU A 342 0.52 -6.82 -25.46
CA LEU A 342 0.10 -5.54 -26.04
C LEU A 342 -0.04 -5.64 -27.56
N CYS A 343 0.92 -6.27 -28.25
CA CYS A 343 0.84 -6.52 -29.69
C CYS A 343 -0.38 -7.37 -30.05
N GLN A 344 -0.70 -8.40 -29.25
CA GLN A 344 -1.92 -9.20 -29.43
C GLN A 344 -3.20 -8.35 -29.28
N GLN A 345 -3.27 -7.45 -28.30
CA GLN A 345 -4.42 -6.55 -28.16
C GLN A 345 -4.53 -5.57 -29.33
N LEU A 346 -3.41 -5.06 -29.85
CA LEU A 346 -3.39 -4.18 -31.03
C LEU A 346 -3.85 -4.86 -32.32
N ALA A 347 -3.52 -6.14 -32.49
CA ALA A 347 -3.94 -6.93 -33.64
C ALA A 347 -5.41 -7.38 -33.56
N ASN A 348 -6.03 -7.30 -32.37
CA ASN A 348 -7.37 -7.81 -32.16
C ASN A 348 -8.43 -6.90 -32.83
N PRO A 349 -9.18 -7.37 -33.83
CA PRO A 349 -10.14 -6.56 -34.58
C PRO A 349 -11.28 -6.04 -33.69
N ARG A 350 -11.55 -6.68 -32.55
CA ARG A 350 -12.64 -6.30 -31.64
C ARG A 350 -12.56 -4.87 -31.12
N PHE A 351 -11.37 -4.25 -31.18
CA PHE A 351 -11.12 -2.89 -30.69
C PHE A 351 -11.17 -1.82 -31.79
N GLY A 352 -11.39 -2.19 -33.05
CA GLY A 352 -11.67 -1.23 -34.12
C GLY A 352 -10.55 -0.26 -34.47
N LEU A 353 -9.30 -0.55 -34.08
CA LEU A 353 -8.16 0.34 -34.30
C LEU A 353 -7.77 0.40 -35.77
N ASN A 354 -7.66 1.62 -36.32
CA ASN A 354 -7.11 1.82 -37.66
C ASN A 354 -5.56 1.73 -37.64
N GLN A 355 -4.94 1.71 -38.82
CA GLN A 355 -3.48 1.55 -38.92
C GLN A 355 -2.70 2.70 -38.25
N GLN A 356 -3.14 3.95 -38.41
CA GLN A 356 -2.49 5.11 -37.80
C GLN A 356 -2.54 5.05 -36.26
N GLU A 357 -3.65 4.60 -35.70
CA GLU A 357 -3.81 4.40 -34.26
C GLU A 357 -2.93 3.27 -33.74
N LYS A 358 -2.87 2.14 -34.46
CA LYS A 358 -1.95 1.05 -34.15
C LYS A 358 -0.51 1.56 -34.12
N ASP A 359 -0.10 2.34 -35.10
CA ASP A 359 1.27 2.86 -35.21
C ASP A 359 1.61 3.89 -34.11
N LYS A 360 0.62 4.62 -33.58
CA LYS A 360 0.80 5.46 -32.38
C LYS A 360 1.11 4.62 -31.13
N ILE A 361 0.48 3.46 -30.98
CA ILE A 361 0.65 2.61 -29.78
C ILE A 361 1.84 1.65 -29.90
N LYS A 362 2.16 1.14 -31.10
CA LYS A 362 3.31 0.24 -31.34
C LYS A 362 4.65 0.81 -30.86
N LYS A 363 4.76 2.13 -30.74
CA LYS A 363 5.94 2.82 -30.19
C LYS A 363 6.13 2.60 -28.68
N ILE A 364 5.12 2.11 -27.96
CA ILE A 364 5.19 1.85 -26.53
C ILE A 364 5.70 0.43 -26.30
N SER A 365 6.82 0.32 -25.57
CA SER A 365 7.32 -0.95 -25.04
C SER A 365 7.40 -0.87 -23.52
N MET A 366 6.71 -1.79 -22.85
CA MET A 366 6.73 -2.00 -21.40
C MET A 366 8.16 -2.33 -20.95
N TYR A 367 8.83 -3.27 -21.64
CA TYR A 367 10.21 -3.62 -21.38
C TYR A 367 11.17 -2.45 -21.63
N GLY A 368 11.07 -1.83 -22.82
CA GLY A 368 11.94 -0.74 -23.24
C GLY A 368 11.85 0.47 -22.31
N ASN A 369 10.64 0.89 -21.93
CA ASN A 369 10.43 2.01 -21.01
C ASN A 369 10.93 1.71 -19.60
N ALA A 370 10.74 0.48 -19.10
CA ALA A 370 11.24 0.10 -17.78
C ALA A 370 12.77 0.02 -17.74
N ARG A 371 13.39 -0.66 -18.73
CA ARG A 371 14.84 -0.82 -18.83
C ARG A 371 15.56 0.50 -19.02
N LYS A 372 15.05 1.38 -19.91
CA LYS A 372 15.61 2.72 -20.13
C LYS A 372 15.22 3.74 -19.06
N ARG A 373 14.34 3.36 -18.12
CA ARG A 373 13.83 4.24 -17.05
C ARG A 373 13.22 5.54 -17.60
N ASN A 374 12.51 5.44 -18.72
CA ASN A 374 11.89 6.60 -19.37
C ASN A 374 10.87 7.28 -18.44
N ILE A 375 10.96 8.61 -18.31
CA ILE A 375 10.12 9.40 -17.41
C ILE A 375 8.93 9.98 -18.19
N GLY A 376 7.72 9.70 -17.71
CA GLY A 376 6.49 10.31 -18.19
C GLY A 376 6.01 11.42 -17.26
N LYS A 377 5.59 12.55 -17.83
CA LYS A 377 4.94 13.64 -17.08
C LYS A 377 3.43 13.40 -17.07
N PHE A 378 2.81 13.33 -15.89
CA PHE A 378 1.36 13.16 -15.73
C PHE A 378 0.85 14.19 -14.72
N SER A 379 -0.06 15.07 -15.14
CA SER A 379 -0.71 15.97 -14.17
C SER A 379 -1.65 15.20 -13.25
N LYS A 380 -2.07 15.80 -12.13
CA LYS A 380 -3.04 15.16 -11.22
C LYS A 380 -4.37 14.86 -11.92
N LYS A 381 -4.90 15.83 -12.67
CA LYS A 381 -6.12 15.67 -13.50
C LYS A 381 -5.98 14.50 -14.49
N GLN A 382 -4.85 14.42 -15.19
CA GLN A 382 -4.58 13.30 -16.11
C GLN A 382 -4.48 11.96 -15.36
N THR A 383 -3.84 11.94 -14.20
CA THR A 383 -3.68 10.73 -13.39
C THR A 383 -5.04 10.20 -12.92
N ALA A 384 -5.94 11.08 -12.46
CA ALA A 384 -7.31 10.73 -12.10
C ALA A 384 -8.06 10.11 -13.29
N GLN A 385 -8.02 10.75 -14.47
CA GLN A 385 -8.66 10.23 -15.70
C GLN A 385 -8.08 8.89 -16.16
N ILE A 386 -6.76 8.71 -16.05
CA ILE A 386 -6.06 7.47 -16.39
C ILE A 386 -6.52 6.35 -15.47
N MET A 387 -6.55 6.59 -14.16
CA MET A 387 -6.79 5.57 -13.14
C MET A 387 -8.27 5.22 -12.95
N GLN A 388 -9.19 6.02 -13.46
CA GLN A 388 -10.65 5.86 -13.30
C GLN A 388 -11.14 4.43 -13.65
N VAL A 389 -10.60 3.81 -14.70
CA VAL A 389 -11.03 2.49 -15.17
C VAL A 389 -10.38 1.32 -14.42
N TRP A 390 -9.45 1.58 -13.50
CA TRP A 390 -8.69 0.54 -12.79
C TRP A 390 -9.02 0.43 -11.31
N GLN A 391 -10.08 1.10 -10.83
CA GLN A 391 -10.42 1.17 -9.41
C GLN A 391 -10.65 -0.22 -8.78
N ASN A 392 -11.10 -1.20 -9.57
CA ASN A 392 -11.44 -2.56 -9.08
C ASN A 392 -10.48 -3.67 -9.55
N VAL A 393 -9.32 -3.33 -10.13
CA VAL A 393 -8.40 -4.29 -10.79
C VAL A 393 -7.37 -4.91 -9.84
#